data_AF-A0A1S8X072-F1
#
_entry.id   AF-A0A1S8X072-F1
#
_cell.length_a   1.000
_cell.length_b   1.000
_cell.length_c   1.000
_cell.angle_alpha   90.00
_cell.angle_beta   90.00
_cell.angle_gamma   90.00
#
_symmetry.space_group_name_H-M   'P 1'
#
loop_
_entity.id
_entity.type
_entity.pdbx_description
1 polymer ?
#
loop_
_entity_poly.entity_id
_entity_poly.type
_entity_poly.pdbx_seq_one_letter_code
_entity_poly.pdbx_strand_id
1 'polypeptide(L)'
;DRLRLFGYSADGDWADVECLRTCERGWIPTNYTTPLTPPGRSHLTNRPSSVTFQQSNSRGTSGHGSQASLAGVGLDMEKWYHGAIQRSYAEYLLNSGITGSFLVRESESKPGQLTISLRYEGRIYHYRINRDDNGMFYVTDATKFLSVSDLIHHHGKQADGLACTLLYPAAKRDKVTSEVSPEVDVWEIDRTEIIMKHKL
;
A
#
# COMPACT_ATOMS: atom_id res chain seq x y z
N ASP A 1 -4.56 15.80 -6.09
CA ASP A 1 -4.89 17.16 -5.58
C ASP A 1 -4.85 17.17 -4.06
N ARG A 2 -4.69 18.34 -3.42
CA ARG A 2 -4.79 18.45 -1.94
C ARG A 2 -6.24 18.72 -1.57
N LEU A 3 -6.74 17.93 -0.62
CA LEU A 3 -8.12 17.97 -0.16
C LEU A 3 -8.15 18.39 1.31
N ARG A 4 -9.14 19.20 1.70
CA ARG A 4 -9.44 19.51 3.11
C ARG A 4 -10.61 18.64 3.56
N LEU A 5 -10.42 17.86 4.62
CA LEU A 5 -11.44 16.98 5.19
C LEU A 5 -12.33 17.72 6.20
N PHE A 6 -13.65 17.53 6.09
CA PHE A 6 -14.66 18.10 6.98
C PHE A 6 -15.31 17.05 7.88
N GLY A 7 -15.36 15.79 7.45
CA GLY A 7 -15.95 14.72 8.24
C GLY A 7 -16.06 13.42 7.46
N TYR A 8 -16.71 12.44 8.10
CA TYR A 8 -16.99 11.12 7.52
C TYR A 8 -18.48 10.82 7.60
N SER A 9 -18.96 9.96 6.71
CA SER A 9 -20.27 9.33 6.81
C SER A 9 -20.35 8.43 8.05
N ALA A 10 -21.56 8.08 8.48
CA ALA A 10 -21.81 7.30 9.69
C ALA A 10 -21.15 5.90 9.68
N ASP A 11 -20.99 5.32 8.49
CA ASP A 11 -20.32 4.06 8.21
C ASP A 11 -18.79 4.20 7.99
N GLY A 12 -18.29 5.42 7.79
CA GLY A 12 -16.87 5.73 7.58
C GLY A 12 -16.37 5.55 6.13
N ASP A 13 -17.22 5.06 5.23
CA ASP A 13 -16.85 4.74 3.86
C ASP A 13 -16.69 5.98 2.96
N TRP A 14 -17.29 7.10 3.37
CA TRP A 14 -17.24 8.37 2.65
C TRP A 14 -16.63 9.49 3.48
N ALA A 15 -15.81 10.30 2.83
CA ALA A 15 -15.18 11.49 3.36
C ALA A 15 -15.77 12.74 2.70
N ASP A 16 -16.24 13.69 3.51
CA ASP A 16 -16.66 15.02 3.06
C ASP A 16 -15.42 15.91 2.91
N VAL A 17 -15.12 16.33 1.68
CA VAL A 17 -13.88 17.04 1.37
C VAL A 17 -14.10 18.25 0.48
N GLU A 18 -13.22 19.25 0.60
CA GLU A 18 -13.09 20.38 -0.31
C GLU A 18 -11.78 20.28 -1.09
N CYS A 19 -11.86 20.36 -2.42
CA CYS A 19 -10.69 20.45 -3.28
C CYS A 19 -10.06 21.84 -3.16
N LEU A 20 -8.84 21.92 -2.66
CA LEU A 20 -8.16 23.22 -2.48
C LEU A 20 -7.78 23.91 -3.80
N ARG A 21 -7.85 23.20 -4.94
CA ARG A 21 -7.58 23.74 -6.27
C ARG A 21 -8.82 24.34 -6.93
N THR A 22 -9.98 23.68 -6.79
CA THR A 22 -11.23 24.09 -7.44
C THR A 22 -12.21 24.79 -6.49
N CYS A 23 -11.95 24.74 -5.18
CA CYS A 23 -12.87 25.17 -4.11
C CYS A 23 -14.24 24.47 -4.18
N GLU A 24 -14.30 23.29 -4.81
CA GLU A 24 -15.51 22.46 -4.86
C GLU A 24 -15.50 21.49 -3.69
N ARG A 25 -16.66 21.37 -3.03
CA ARG A 25 -16.90 20.45 -1.92
C ARG A 25 -17.78 19.30 -2.37
N GLY A 26 -17.47 18.10 -1.92
CA GLY A 26 -18.26 16.91 -2.20
C GLY A 26 -17.79 15.72 -1.39
N TRP A 27 -18.57 14.65 -1.50
CA TRP A 27 -18.25 13.37 -0.90
C TRP A 27 -17.38 12.55 -1.84
N ILE A 28 -16.35 11.92 -1.29
CA ILE A 28 -15.53 10.95 -2.01
C ILE A 28 -15.32 9.70 -1.15
N PRO A 29 -15.08 8.52 -1.76
CA PRO A 29 -14.77 7.33 -0.99
C PRO A 29 -13.52 7.55 -0.12
N THR A 30 -13.56 7.12 1.14
CA THR A 30 -12.45 7.33 2.09
C THR A 30 -11.16 6.67 1.61
N ASN A 31 -11.26 5.54 0.89
CA ASN A 31 -10.13 4.83 0.28
C ASN A 31 -9.52 5.53 -0.94
N TYR A 32 -10.08 6.65 -1.40
CA TYR A 32 -9.52 7.47 -2.49
C TYR A 32 -8.66 8.62 -1.95
N THR A 33 -8.56 8.74 -0.62
CA THR A 33 -7.74 9.74 0.06
C THR A 33 -6.74 9.09 0.98
N THR A 34 -5.58 9.72 1.13
CA THR A 34 -4.58 9.34 2.12
C THR A 34 -4.27 10.57 2.98
N PRO A 35 -4.33 10.49 4.32
CA PRO A 35 -4.01 11.61 5.20
C PRO A 35 -2.60 12.13 4.94
N LEU A 36 -2.48 13.45 4.74
CA LEU A 36 -1.18 14.10 4.68
C LEU A 36 -0.66 14.26 6.12
N THR A 37 0.10 13.29 6.60
CA THR A 37 0.80 13.43 7.89
C THR A 37 1.96 14.41 7.71
N PRO A 38 2.00 15.56 8.41
CA PRO A 38 3.16 16.45 8.32
C PRO A 38 4.39 15.79 8.96
N PRO A 39 5.60 15.98 8.41
CA PRO A 39 6.82 15.47 9.03
C PRO A 39 7.12 16.27 10.30
N GLY A 40 7.10 15.58 11.45
CA GLY A 40 7.77 16.03 12.68
C GLY A 40 7.01 17.06 13.51
N ARG A 41 6.34 16.59 14.57
CA ARG A 41 6.30 17.32 15.84
C ARG A 41 6.52 16.35 17.00
N SER A 42 7.75 16.37 17.50
CA SER A 42 8.16 15.74 18.75
C SER A 42 7.34 16.33 19.91
N HIS A 43 6.44 15.56 20.48
CA HIS A 43 5.96 15.79 21.84
C HIS A 43 6.67 14.81 22.78
N LEU A 44 7.77 15.31 23.35
CA LEU A 44 8.27 14.86 24.63
C LEU A 44 7.24 15.25 25.70
N THR A 45 6.55 14.28 26.28
CA THR A 45 6.11 14.35 27.68
C THR A 45 6.40 13.01 28.35
N ASN A 46 7.60 12.94 28.92
CA ASN A 46 7.92 11.95 29.96
C ASN A 46 6.91 12.06 31.10
N ARG A 47 6.26 10.94 31.44
CA ARG A 47 5.82 10.70 32.83
C ARG A 47 7.07 10.48 33.70
N PRO A 48 6.95 10.73 35.01
CA PRO A 48 7.27 9.61 35.90
C PRO A 48 6.28 9.50 37.06
N SER A 49 5.86 8.28 37.34
CA SER A 49 5.33 7.90 38.65
C SER A 49 6.04 6.61 39.06
N SER A 50 6.50 6.62 40.30
CA SER A 50 7.56 5.80 40.88
C SER A 50 7.35 4.30 40.86
N VAL A 51 8.50 3.62 40.80
CA VAL A 51 8.78 2.20 41.09
C VAL A 51 8.21 1.71 42.42
N THR A 52 7.71 0.47 42.42
CA THR A 52 7.74 -0.45 43.57
C THR A 52 7.90 -1.88 43.05
N PHE A 53 8.89 -2.61 43.59
CA PHE A 53 9.22 -4.01 43.32
C PHE A 53 8.32 -4.95 44.14
N GLN A 54 7.92 -6.09 43.57
CA GLN A 54 7.93 -7.37 44.31
C GLN A 54 7.97 -8.60 43.38
N GLN A 55 8.58 -9.66 43.90
CA GLN A 55 9.19 -10.83 43.27
C GLN A 55 8.27 -12.07 43.32
N SER A 56 8.25 -12.92 42.28
CA SER A 56 8.35 -14.40 42.42
C SER A 56 8.21 -15.19 41.10
N ASN A 57 9.24 -16.00 40.85
CA ASN A 57 9.31 -17.37 40.33
C ASN A 57 8.33 -17.98 39.28
N SER A 58 8.97 -18.45 38.20
CA SER A 58 8.94 -19.83 37.66
C SER A 58 8.05 -20.19 36.44
N ARG A 59 8.72 -20.93 35.52
CA ARG A 59 8.27 -21.86 34.46
C ARG A 59 7.82 -21.25 33.12
N GLY A 60 8.36 -21.87 32.07
CA GLY A 60 8.38 -21.34 30.71
C GLY A 60 7.22 -21.75 29.81
N THR A 61 7.15 -21.06 28.67
CA THR A 61 6.45 -21.36 27.40
C THR A 61 6.95 -20.30 26.41
N SER A 62 7.66 -20.66 25.34
CA SER A 62 7.12 -20.84 23.98
C SER A 62 6.32 -19.64 23.45
N GLY A 63 6.86 -19.01 22.40
CA GLY A 63 6.07 -18.33 21.36
C GLY A 63 5.66 -16.88 21.62
N HIS A 64 6.26 -15.94 20.90
CA HIS A 64 5.61 -15.21 19.80
C HIS A 64 6.50 -14.04 19.40
N GLY A 65 7.09 -14.13 18.21
CA GLY A 65 7.75 -13.00 17.57
C GLY A 65 6.72 -11.90 17.34
N SER A 66 7.00 -10.72 17.89
CA SER A 66 6.23 -9.51 17.69
C SER A 66 6.21 -9.16 16.20
N GLN A 67 5.11 -9.51 15.56
CA GLN A 67 4.82 -9.20 14.17
C GLN A 67 4.55 -7.70 14.07
N ALA A 68 5.59 -6.93 13.74
CA ALA A 68 5.46 -5.52 13.44
C ALA A 68 4.65 -5.37 12.15
N SER A 69 3.38 -5.03 12.29
CA SER A 69 2.52 -4.60 11.20
C SER A 69 3.17 -3.42 10.49
N LEU A 70 3.48 -3.57 9.19
CA LEU A 70 4.03 -2.53 8.32
C LEU A 70 3.05 -1.39 8.04
N ALA A 71 1.90 -1.33 8.72
CA ALA A 71 0.88 -0.30 8.61
C ALA A 71 1.36 1.15 8.93
N GLY A 72 2.65 1.35 9.23
CA GLY A 72 3.27 2.65 9.49
C GLY A 72 4.35 3.07 8.49
N VAL A 73 4.71 2.25 7.49
CA VAL A 73 5.55 2.70 6.37
C VAL A 73 4.61 3.23 5.30
N GLY A 74 4.59 4.53 5.03
CA GLY A 74 3.67 5.21 4.11
C GLY A 74 3.80 4.84 2.62
N LEU A 75 3.91 3.54 2.31
CA LEU A 75 4.06 2.98 0.97
C LEU A 75 2.78 3.10 0.14
N ASP A 76 1.62 3.25 0.77
CA ASP A 76 0.33 3.35 0.05
C ASP A 76 0.28 4.52 -0.94
N MET A 77 1.04 5.59 -0.68
CA MET A 77 1.17 6.75 -1.56
C MET A 77 2.07 6.49 -2.77
N GLU A 78 2.88 5.43 -2.73
CA GLU A 78 3.81 5.11 -3.79
C GLU A 78 3.09 4.46 -4.98
N LYS A 79 3.37 4.97 -6.18
CA LYS A 79 2.74 4.48 -7.42
C LYS A 79 3.10 3.03 -7.71
N TRP A 80 4.29 2.61 -7.31
CA TRP A 80 4.82 1.27 -7.50
C TRP A 80 4.35 0.27 -6.44
N TYR A 81 3.74 0.71 -5.34
CA TYR A 81 3.25 -0.17 -4.29
C TYR A 81 1.78 -0.55 -4.52
N HIS A 82 1.51 -1.85 -4.62
CA HIS A 82 0.21 -2.41 -4.97
C HIS A 82 -0.45 -3.17 -3.81
N GLY A 83 0.11 -3.08 -2.59
CA GLY A 83 -0.43 -3.77 -1.42
C GLY A 83 -0.39 -5.30 -1.54
N ALA A 84 -1.34 -5.96 -0.87
CA ALA A 84 -1.48 -7.40 -0.88
C ALA A 84 -2.16 -7.89 -2.17
N ILE A 85 -1.36 -8.15 -3.21
CA ILE A 85 -1.82 -8.77 -4.45
C ILE A 85 -1.11 -10.10 -4.71
N GLN A 86 -1.84 -11.00 -5.38
CA GLN A 86 -1.32 -12.32 -5.73
C GLN A 86 -0.18 -12.22 -6.73
N ARG A 87 0.71 -13.23 -6.73
CA ARG A 87 1.77 -13.36 -7.72
C ARG A 87 1.23 -13.37 -9.15
N SER A 88 0.18 -14.16 -9.40
CA SER A 88 -0.48 -14.29 -10.70
C SER A 88 -1.08 -12.97 -11.17
N TYR A 89 -1.69 -12.21 -10.25
CA TYR A 89 -2.27 -10.90 -10.57
C TYR A 89 -1.18 -9.87 -10.90
N ALA A 90 -0.07 -9.88 -10.16
CA ALA A 90 1.10 -9.06 -10.49
C ALA A 90 1.66 -9.40 -11.89
N GLU A 91 1.72 -10.68 -12.22
CA GLU A 91 2.15 -11.13 -13.55
C GLU A 91 1.21 -10.63 -14.65
N TYR A 92 -0.11 -10.71 -14.43
CA TYR A 92 -1.12 -10.17 -15.33
C TYR A 92 -1.00 -8.65 -15.54
N LEU A 93 -0.75 -7.88 -14.48
CA LEU A 93 -0.54 -6.43 -14.56
C LEU A 93 0.72 -6.08 -15.36
N LEU A 94 1.79 -6.85 -15.18
CA LEU A 94 3.06 -6.62 -15.86
C LEU A 94 3.05 -7.16 -17.30
N ASN A 95 2.11 -8.02 -17.69
CA ASN A 95 2.06 -8.63 -19.01
C ASN A 95 1.78 -7.64 -20.16
N SER A 96 1.25 -6.45 -19.87
CA SER A 96 1.15 -5.33 -20.83
C SER A 96 2.28 -4.30 -20.72
N GLY A 97 3.20 -4.45 -19.76
CA GLY A 97 4.33 -3.55 -19.55
C GLY A 97 5.48 -3.73 -20.55
N ILE A 98 6.57 -3.01 -20.32
CA ILE A 98 7.83 -3.11 -21.06
C ILE A 98 8.96 -3.60 -20.15
N THR A 99 10.15 -3.84 -20.71
CA THR A 99 11.34 -4.09 -19.90
C THR A 99 11.56 -2.95 -18.92
N GLY A 100 11.76 -3.27 -17.64
CA GLY A 100 11.87 -2.30 -16.55
C GLY A 100 10.52 -1.93 -15.91
N SER A 101 9.40 -2.45 -16.40
CA SER A 101 8.11 -2.32 -15.71
C SER A 101 8.10 -3.14 -14.42
N PHE A 102 7.66 -2.55 -13.31
CA PHE A 102 7.74 -3.20 -12.01
C PHE A 102 6.62 -2.77 -11.06
N LEU A 103 6.43 -3.57 -10.01
CA LEU A 103 5.60 -3.22 -8.85
C LEU A 103 6.15 -3.91 -7.59
N VAL A 104 5.77 -3.39 -6.42
CA VAL A 104 6.02 -4.00 -5.12
C VAL A 104 4.69 -4.44 -4.53
N ARG A 105 4.66 -5.67 -4.03
CA ARG A 105 3.49 -6.28 -3.41
C ARG A 105 3.85 -6.95 -2.09
N GLU A 106 2.87 -7.05 -1.21
CA GLU A 106 2.94 -7.93 -0.05
C GLU A 106 2.64 -9.38 -0.45
N SER A 107 3.28 -10.33 0.22
CA SER A 107 3.01 -11.74 0.05
C SER A 107 1.75 -12.15 0.81
N GLU A 108 0.75 -12.66 0.11
CA GLU A 108 -0.45 -13.26 0.74
C GLU A 108 -0.08 -14.44 1.66
N SER A 109 0.93 -15.22 1.28
CA SER A 109 1.37 -16.39 2.07
C SER A 109 2.12 -16.01 3.36
N LYS A 110 2.70 -14.80 3.41
CA LYS A 110 3.54 -14.32 4.52
C LYS A 110 3.31 -12.84 4.73
N PRO A 111 2.30 -12.48 5.56
CA PRO A 111 1.99 -11.10 5.88
C PRO A 111 3.24 -10.34 6.37
N GLY A 112 3.49 -9.16 5.82
CA GLY A 112 4.68 -8.36 6.12
C GLY A 112 5.91 -8.67 5.26
N GLN A 113 5.87 -9.67 4.37
CA GLN A 113 6.96 -9.93 3.43
C GLN A 113 6.70 -9.23 2.09
N LEU A 114 7.59 -8.30 1.72
CA LEU A 114 7.50 -7.57 0.46
C LEU A 114 8.23 -8.29 -0.68
N THR A 115 7.73 -8.12 -1.90
CA THR A 115 8.29 -8.70 -3.12
C THR A 115 8.23 -7.70 -4.27
N ILE A 116 9.34 -7.55 -4.99
CA ILE A 116 9.42 -6.80 -6.25
C ILE A 116 9.06 -7.76 -7.38
N SER A 117 8.06 -7.42 -8.18
CA SER A 117 7.76 -8.10 -9.44
C SER A 117 8.27 -7.22 -10.58
N LEU A 118 9.14 -7.74 -11.44
CA LEU A 118 9.86 -6.98 -12.47
C LEU A 118 9.75 -7.69 -13.83
N ARG A 119 9.38 -6.96 -14.87
CA ARG A 119 9.41 -7.43 -16.25
C ARG A 119 10.75 -7.14 -16.91
N TYR A 120 11.34 -8.17 -17.51
CA TYR A 120 12.55 -8.07 -18.33
C TYR A 120 12.46 -9.07 -19.50
N GLU A 121 12.61 -8.58 -20.73
CA GLU A 121 12.63 -9.41 -21.96
C GLU A 121 11.46 -10.39 -22.08
N GLY A 122 10.24 -9.91 -21.77
CA GLY A 122 9.02 -10.71 -21.85
C GLY A 122 8.85 -11.74 -20.73
N ARG A 123 9.75 -11.79 -19.75
CA ARG A 123 9.65 -12.62 -18.55
C ARG A 123 9.43 -11.76 -17.31
N ILE A 124 8.78 -12.33 -16.30
CA ILE A 124 8.52 -11.65 -15.03
C ILE A 124 9.32 -12.36 -13.93
N TYR A 125 10.14 -11.57 -13.24
CA TYR A 125 11.01 -11.97 -12.15
C TYR A 125 10.42 -11.49 -10.83
N HIS A 126 10.57 -12.29 -9.78
CA HIS A 126 10.06 -11.98 -8.44
C HIS A 126 11.20 -12.01 -7.43
N TYR A 127 11.51 -10.87 -6.83
CA TYR A 127 12.59 -10.71 -5.87
C TYR A 127 12.02 -10.42 -4.49
N ARG A 128 12.40 -11.24 -3.51
CA ARG A 128 12.02 -11.01 -2.12
C ARG A 128 12.81 -9.83 -1.56
N ILE A 129 12.12 -8.89 -0.93
CA ILE A 129 12.76 -7.88 -0.08
C ILE A 129 12.90 -8.49 1.31
N ASN A 130 14.13 -8.68 1.75
CA ASN A 130 14.46 -9.15 3.07
C ASN A 130 14.68 -7.97 4.02
N ARG A 131 14.63 -8.27 5.32
CA ARG A 131 14.95 -7.34 6.39
C ARG A 131 15.92 -8.03 7.34
N ASP A 132 17.02 -7.38 7.67
CA ASP A 132 17.99 -7.92 8.63
C ASP A 132 17.62 -7.56 10.08
N ASP A 133 18.42 -8.05 11.03
CA ASP A 133 18.22 -7.83 12.48
C ASP A 133 18.38 -6.36 12.88
N ASN A 134 19.10 -5.57 12.07
CA ASN A 134 19.22 -4.11 12.25
C ASN A 134 18.04 -3.36 11.63
N GLY A 135 17.09 -4.08 11.02
CA GLY A 135 15.91 -3.53 10.41
C GLY A 135 16.12 -2.98 8.99
N MET A 136 17.29 -3.21 8.38
CA MET A 136 17.64 -2.73 7.03
C MET A 136 17.02 -3.63 5.95
N PHE A 137 16.53 -3.01 4.87
CA PHE A 137 15.91 -3.70 3.73
C PHE A 137 16.92 -4.01 2.63
N TYR A 138 16.81 -5.17 2.00
CA TYR A 138 17.71 -5.57 0.92
C TYR A 138 17.11 -6.64 0.00
N VAL A 139 17.62 -6.72 -1.22
CA VAL A 139 17.37 -7.84 -2.15
C VAL A 139 18.60 -8.74 -2.24
N THR A 140 19.79 -8.14 -2.31
CA THR A 140 21.09 -8.81 -2.25
C THR A 140 21.80 -8.44 -0.95
N ASP A 141 22.55 -9.35 -0.34
CA ASP A 141 23.25 -9.07 0.92
C ASP A 141 24.33 -7.99 0.81
N ALA A 142 24.74 -7.66 -0.41
CA ALA A 142 25.77 -6.66 -0.71
C ALA A 142 25.29 -5.22 -0.46
N THR A 143 24.00 -4.92 -0.68
CA THR A 143 23.46 -3.56 -0.59
C THR A 143 22.17 -3.52 0.25
N LYS A 144 22.21 -2.70 1.31
CA LYS A 144 21.15 -2.60 2.32
C LYS A 144 20.71 -1.16 2.51
N PHE A 145 19.42 -0.96 2.82
CA PHE A 145 18.78 0.35 2.85
C PHE A 145 17.94 0.55 4.11
N LEU A 146 17.79 1.80 4.56
CA LEU A 146 16.98 2.14 5.73
C LEU A 146 15.47 2.04 5.45
N SER A 147 15.06 2.28 4.20
CA SER A 147 13.67 2.22 3.78
C SER A 147 13.51 1.47 2.45
N VAL A 148 12.30 0.97 2.21
CA VAL A 148 11.94 0.34 0.92
C VAL A 148 11.99 1.38 -0.20
N SER A 149 11.61 2.63 0.04
CA SER A 149 11.69 3.70 -0.96
C SER A 149 13.14 3.96 -1.40
N ASP A 150 14.10 3.96 -0.47
CA ASP A 150 15.53 4.11 -0.81
C ASP A 150 16.04 2.93 -1.64
N LEU A 151 15.62 1.70 -1.29
CA LEU A 151 15.94 0.50 -2.03
C LEU A 151 15.44 0.59 -3.48
N ILE A 152 14.17 0.98 -3.67
CA ILE A 152 13.57 1.12 -5.01
C ILE A 152 14.26 2.23 -5.79
N HIS A 153 14.58 3.36 -5.16
CA HIS A 153 15.28 4.47 -5.80
C HIS A 153 16.69 4.07 -6.27
N HIS A 154 17.43 3.30 -5.48
CA HIS A 154 18.73 2.75 -5.88
C HIS A 154 18.58 1.82 -7.09
N HIS A 155 17.67 0.85 -7.01
CA HIS A 155 17.44 -0.11 -8.08
C HIS A 155 16.83 0.50 -9.35
N GLY A 156 16.28 1.71 -9.27
CA GLY A 156 15.88 2.50 -10.43
C GLY A 156 17.06 3.07 -11.24
N LYS A 157 18.24 3.22 -10.61
CA LYS A 157 19.47 3.71 -11.25
C LYS A 157 20.41 2.59 -11.67
N GLN A 158 20.50 1.52 -10.87
CA GLN A 158 21.41 0.41 -11.11
C GLN A 158 20.72 -0.92 -10.82
N ALA A 159 20.93 -1.95 -11.65
CA ALA A 159 20.24 -3.22 -11.45
C ALA A 159 20.70 -3.93 -10.16
N ASP A 160 22.01 -3.92 -9.89
CA ASP A 160 22.62 -4.37 -8.62
C ASP A 160 22.10 -5.73 -8.11
N GLY A 161 22.09 -6.72 -9.00
CA GLY A 161 21.61 -8.08 -8.73
C GLY A 161 20.16 -8.37 -9.19
N LEU A 162 19.42 -7.36 -9.64
CA LEU A 162 18.19 -7.56 -10.40
C LEU A 162 18.48 -7.85 -11.88
N ALA A 163 17.52 -8.44 -12.58
CA ALA A 163 17.60 -8.66 -14.03
C ALA A 163 17.78 -7.35 -14.82
N CYS A 164 17.13 -6.27 -14.39
CA CYS A 164 17.33 -4.92 -14.91
C CYS A 164 16.93 -3.85 -13.88
N THR A 165 17.09 -2.58 -14.23
CA THR A 165 16.67 -1.45 -13.39
C THR A 165 15.13 -1.31 -13.31
N LEU A 166 14.67 -0.70 -12.21
CA LEU A 166 13.26 -0.42 -11.93
C LEU A 166 12.83 0.92 -12.53
N LEU A 167 12.33 0.91 -13.76
CA LEU A 167 12.11 2.14 -14.53
C LEU A 167 10.66 2.63 -14.52
N TYR A 168 9.70 1.71 -14.64
CA TYR A 168 8.31 2.07 -14.91
C TYR A 168 7.37 1.43 -13.89
N PRO A 169 6.86 2.19 -12.90
CA PRO A 169 5.83 1.70 -11.99
C PRO A 169 4.61 1.21 -12.75
N ALA A 170 4.15 -0.01 -12.46
CA ALA A 170 2.93 -0.55 -13.05
C ALA A 170 1.72 0.28 -12.60
N ALA A 171 0.82 0.57 -13.53
CA ALA A 171 -0.43 1.26 -13.21
C ALA A 171 -1.27 0.40 -12.24
N LYS A 172 -1.77 1.03 -11.18
CA LYS A 172 -2.82 0.44 -10.34
C LYS A 172 -4.06 0.38 -11.24
N ARG A 173 -4.50 -0.82 -11.65
CA ARG A 173 -5.83 -0.92 -12.28
C ARG A 173 -6.83 -0.60 -11.19
N ASP A 174 -7.62 0.45 -11.39
CA ASP A 174 -8.72 0.77 -10.49
C ASP A 174 -9.52 -0.49 -10.27
N LYS A 175 -9.73 -0.81 -8.99
CA LYS A 175 -10.73 -1.79 -8.63
C LYS A 175 -12.01 -1.16 -9.11
N VAL A 176 -12.56 -1.67 -10.21
CA VAL A 176 -13.96 -1.43 -10.58
C VAL A 176 -14.76 -2.07 -9.44
N THR A 177 -14.84 -1.38 -8.31
CA THR A 177 -15.89 -1.58 -7.34
C THR A 177 -17.15 -1.32 -8.11
N SER A 178 -17.94 -2.37 -8.28
CA SER A 178 -19.34 -2.26 -8.64
C SER A 178 -19.94 -1.17 -7.75
N GLU A 179 -20.12 0.01 -8.33
CA GLU A 179 -20.81 1.12 -7.72
C GLU A 179 -22.28 0.72 -7.65
N VAL A 180 -22.66 0.11 -6.55
CA VAL A 180 -24.05 0.13 -6.08
C VAL A 180 -23.96 0.64 -4.65
N SER A 181 -24.35 1.90 -4.51
CA SER A 181 -24.39 2.65 -3.26
C SER A 181 -25.08 1.82 -2.15
N PRO A 182 -24.55 1.78 -0.92
CA PRO A 182 -24.97 0.81 0.10
C PRO A 182 -26.29 1.15 0.84
N GLU A 183 -27.04 2.19 0.47
CA GLU A 183 -28.17 2.64 1.32
C GLU A 183 -29.58 2.51 0.76
N VAL A 184 -29.81 1.83 -0.36
CA VAL A 184 -31.18 1.46 -0.74
C VAL A 184 -31.19 0.17 -1.54
N ASP A 185 -32.13 -0.72 -1.24
CA ASP A 185 -32.52 -1.89 -2.04
C ASP A 185 -33.19 -1.44 -3.35
N VAL A 186 -32.49 -0.61 -4.14
CA VAL A 186 -32.96 0.00 -5.38
C VAL A 186 -32.48 -0.87 -6.54
N TRP A 187 -33.23 -1.95 -6.75
CA TRP A 187 -33.27 -2.65 -8.04
C TRP A 187 -34.09 -1.87 -9.08
N GLU A 188 -34.70 -0.76 -8.69
CA GLU A 188 -35.47 0.12 -9.56
C GLU A 188 -34.56 1.19 -10.18
N ILE A 189 -34.05 0.90 -11.38
CA ILE A 189 -33.42 1.89 -12.24
C ILE A 189 -34.54 2.56 -13.05
N ASP A 190 -34.54 3.91 -13.15
CA ASP A 190 -35.51 4.61 -14.00
C ASP A 190 -35.30 4.17 -15.46
N ARG A 191 -36.39 3.71 -16.10
CA ARG A 191 -36.33 3.20 -17.47
C ARG A 191 -35.91 4.26 -18.48
N THR A 192 -36.04 5.54 -18.16
CA THR A 192 -35.57 6.65 -19.01
C THR A 192 -34.03 6.80 -18.98
N GLU A 193 -33.36 6.27 -17.96
CA GLU A 193 -31.89 6.23 -17.88
C GLU A 193 -31.30 5.10 -18.74
N ILE A 194 -32.12 4.13 -19.15
CA ILE A 194 -31.67 2.99 -19.97
C ILE A 194 -31.87 3.30 -21.46
N ILE A 195 -30.76 3.55 -22.16
CA ILE A 195 -30.77 3.65 -23.61
C ILE A 195 -30.63 2.25 -24.21
N MET A 196 -31.73 1.70 -24.73
CA MET A 196 -31.71 0.42 -25.45
C MET A 196 -30.87 0.52 -26.73
N LYS A 197 -29.96 -0.45 -26.92
CA LYS A 197 -29.17 -0.63 -28.15
C LYS A 197 -29.68 -1.83 -28.95
N HIS A 198 -29.02 -2.13 -30.06
CA HIS A 198 -29.34 -3.31 -30.87
C HIS A 198 -29.22 -4.61 -30.05
N LYS A 199 -30.06 -5.58 -30.42
CA LYS A 199 -30.02 -6.93 -29.90
C LYS A 199 -28.63 -7.53 -30.13
N LEU A 200 -28.06 -8.11 -29.07
CA LEU A 200 -26.82 -8.90 -29.11
C LEU A 200 -26.99 -10.16 -29.95
#